data_AF-A0A178Y326-F1
#
_entry.id   AF-A0A178Y326-F1
#
_cell.length_a   1.000
_cell.length_b   1.000
_cell.length_c   1.000
_cell.angle_alpha   90.00
_cell.angle_beta   90.00
_cell.angle_gamma   90.00
#
_symmetry.space_group_name_H-M   'P 1'
#
loop_
_entity.id
_entity.type
_entity.pdbx_description
1 polymer ?
#
loop_
_entity_poly.entity_id
_entity_poly.type
_entity_poly.pdbx_seq_one_letter_code
_entity_poly.pdbx_strand_id
1 'polypeptide(L)'
;MRKKITKPLQRVQPVSPRKFNNLQSPGVPVQYDTVYGYFSRRFPDVFDRLDDPITYLSNDIEALVIRSFDMGRICKIVEAPKALRERGVERVLAFPHVVLVRHYRPRTE
;
A
#
# COMPACT_ATOMS: atom_id res chain seq x y z
N MET A 1 -19.35 -19.34 43.19
CA MET A 1 -19.76 -18.51 42.03
C MET A 1 -18.52 -17.91 41.37
N ARG A 2 -18.18 -18.29 40.13
CA ARG A 2 -17.17 -17.59 39.31
C ARG A 2 -17.82 -17.24 37.97
N LYS A 3 -18.15 -15.97 37.76
CA LYS A 3 -18.68 -15.47 36.48
C LYS A 3 -17.52 -15.47 35.47
N LYS A 4 -17.55 -16.36 34.48
CA LYS A 4 -16.68 -16.26 33.30
C LYS A 4 -17.15 -15.07 32.48
N ILE A 5 -16.38 -13.99 32.50
CA ILE A 5 -16.58 -12.83 31.63
C ILE A 5 -16.01 -13.21 30.27
N THR A 6 -16.83 -13.80 29.40
CA THR A 6 -16.53 -13.92 27.98
C THR A 6 -16.65 -12.53 27.37
N LYS A 7 -15.50 -11.87 27.11
CA LYS A 7 -15.48 -10.67 26.26
C LYS A 7 -16.10 -11.05 24.91
N PRO A 8 -17.07 -10.27 24.39
CA PRO A 8 -17.59 -10.52 23.05
C PRO A 8 -16.44 -10.35 22.06
N LEU A 9 -16.31 -11.32 21.14
CA LEU A 9 -15.47 -11.21 19.95
C LEU A 9 -15.91 -9.94 19.22
N GLN A 10 -15.11 -8.87 19.33
CA GLN A 10 -15.35 -7.64 18.60
C GLN A 10 -15.37 -8.00 17.12
N ARG A 11 -16.53 -7.80 16.48
CA ARG A 11 -16.70 -7.92 15.04
C ARG A 11 -15.78 -6.87 14.41
N VAL A 12 -14.62 -7.30 13.91
CA VAL A 12 -13.69 -6.44 13.19
C VAL A 12 -14.44 -5.93 11.98
N GLN A 13 -14.77 -4.63 11.97
CA GLN A 13 -15.43 -4.02 10.82
C GLN A 13 -14.43 -4.04 9.65
N PRO A 14 -14.85 -4.39 8.42
CA PRO A 14 -13.93 -4.40 7.28
C PRO A 14 -13.40 -2.98 7.05
N VAL A 15 -12.08 -2.83 6.94
CA VAL A 15 -11.46 -1.52 6.78
C VAL A 15 -11.75 -1.01 5.38
N SER A 16 -12.52 0.08 5.28
CA SER A 16 -12.86 0.67 3.99
C SER A 16 -11.63 1.32 3.35
N PRO A 17 -11.33 1.06 2.06
CA PRO A 17 -10.27 1.75 1.33
C PRO A 17 -10.38 3.28 1.37
N ARG A 18 -11.60 3.82 1.58
CA ARG A 18 -11.85 5.26 1.71
C ARG A 18 -11.13 5.89 2.90
N LYS A 19 -10.81 5.10 3.94
CA LYS A 19 -10.04 5.54 5.11
C LYS A 19 -8.63 6.02 4.72
N PHE A 20 -8.09 5.54 3.61
CA PHE A 20 -6.74 5.81 3.14
C PHE A 20 -6.67 6.69 1.89
N ASN A 21 -7.71 7.50 1.63
CA ASN A 21 -7.76 8.37 0.44
C ASN A 21 -6.52 9.29 0.30
N ASN A 22 -5.94 9.74 1.42
CA ASN A 22 -4.74 10.59 1.40
C ASN A 22 -3.47 9.87 0.87
N LEU A 23 -3.48 8.53 0.81
CA LEU A 23 -2.43 7.70 0.21
C LEU A 23 -2.69 7.36 -1.27
N GLN A 24 -3.91 7.63 -1.74
CA GLN A 24 -4.37 7.33 -3.10
C GLN A 24 -4.35 8.55 -4.02
N SER A 25 -3.96 9.71 -3.49
CA SER A 25 -4.21 11.02 -4.08
C SER A 25 -3.32 11.50 -5.22
N PRO A 26 -2.13 10.93 -5.54
CA PRO A 26 -1.38 11.51 -6.66
C PRO A 26 -2.03 11.11 -7.98
N GLY A 27 -2.08 12.07 -8.91
CA GLY A 27 -2.39 11.79 -10.30
C GLY A 27 -1.30 10.89 -10.88
N VAL A 28 -1.62 9.60 -11.05
CA VAL A 28 -0.71 8.62 -11.66
C VAL A 28 -1.07 8.41 -13.13
N PRO A 29 -0.08 8.16 -14.01
CA PRO A 29 -0.37 7.78 -15.39
C PRO A 29 -1.26 6.53 -15.47
N VAL A 30 -1.98 6.40 -16.59
CA VAL A 30 -2.77 5.20 -16.87
C VAL A 30 -1.90 3.95 -16.80
N GLN A 31 -2.39 2.89 -16.13
CA GLN A 31 -1.69 1.63 -15.84
C GLN A 31 -0.50 1.72 -14.87
N TYR A 32 -0.35 2.84 -14.17
CA TYR A 32 0.63 3.01 -13.10
C TYR A 32 -0.07 3.22 -11.77
N ASP A 33 0.61 2.86 -10.68
CA ASP A 33 0.21 3.22 -9.32
C ASP A 33 1.45 3.41 -8.46
N THR A 34 1.30 4.11 -7.35
CA THR A 34 2.33 4.13 -6.31
C THR A 34 2.16 2.89 -5.42
N VAL A 35 3.23 2.48 -4.74
CA VAL A 35 3.14 1.37 -3.77
C VAL A 35 2.07 1.65 -2.69
N TYR A 36 1.99 2.90 -2.23
CA TYR A 36 1.01 3.37 -1.24
C TYR A 36 -0.42 3.33 -1.77
N GLY A 37 -0.63 3.84 -2.98
CA GLY A 37 -1.95 3.83 -3.64
C GLY A 37 -2.44 2.41 -3.91
N TYR A 38 -1.56 1.55 -4.41
CA TYR A 38 -1.89 0.16 -4.72
C TYR A 38 -2.23 -0.62 -3.46
N PHE A 39 -1.37 -0.56 -2.44
CA PHE A 39 -1.53 -1.34 -1.22
C PHE A 39 -2.73 -0.87 -0.40
N SER A 40 -3.00 0.45 -0.32
CA SER A 40 -4.15 0.99 0.41
C SER A 40 -5.51 0.61 -0.20
N ARG A 41 -5.55 0.37 -1.52
CA ARG A 41 -6.76 -0.10 -2.22
C ARG A 41 -6.96 -1.60 -2.14
N ARG A 42 -5.87 -2.38 -2.21
CA ARG A 42 -5.92 -3.85 -2.30
C ARG A 42 -5.86 -4.54 -0.95
N PHE A 43 -5.18 -3.96 0.02
CA PHE A 43 -4.93 -4.54 1.35
C PHE A 43 -5.19 -3.52 2.46
N PRO A 44 -6.38 -2.89 2.53
CA PRO A 44 -6.67 -1.85 3.53
C PRO A 44 -6.58 -2.38 4.97
N ASP A 45 -6.90 -3.66 5.20
CA ASP A 45 -6.83 -4.27 6.53
C ASP A 45 -5.39 -4.42 7.04
N VAL A 46 -4.40 -4.44 6.15
CA VAL A 46 -2.98 -4.56 6.53
C VAL A 46 -2.46 -3.21 7.03
N PHE A 47 -2.94 -2.10 6.46
CA PHE A 47 -2.59 -0.76 6.94
C PHE A 47 -2.99 -0.52 8.40
N ASP A 48 -4.11 -1.11 8.84
CA ASP A 48 -4.56 -0.99 10.24
C ASP A 48 -3.80 -1.91 11.21
N ARG A 49 -3.04 -2.89 10.70
CA ARG A 49 -2.28 -3.87 11.51
C ARG A 49 -0.80 -3.55 11.65
N LEU A 50 -0.28 -2.65 10.81
CA LEU A 50 1.12 -2.23 10.84
C LEU A 50 1.23 -0.95 11.67
N ASP A 51 2.21 -0.91 12.58
CA ASP A 51 2.49 0.29 13.39
C ASP A 51 2.99 1.46 12.51
N ASP A 52 3.81 1.15 11.49
CA ASP A 52 4.24 2.11 10.47
C ASP A 52 4.17 1.50 9.06
N PRO A 53 2.99 1.57 8.42
CA PRO A 53 2.79 1.01 7.08
C PRO A 53 3.56 1.78 6.00
N ILE A 54 3.92 3.04 6.24
CA ILE A 54 4.68 3.84 5.25
C ILE A 54 6.11 3.34 5.18
N THR A 55 6.77 3.14 6.33
CA THR A 55 8.12 2.59 6.39
C THR A 55 8.15 1.16 5.84
N TYR A 56 7.16 0.33 6.19
CA TYR A 56 7.05 -1.02 5.66
C TYR A 56 7.03 -1.05 4.12
N LEU A 57 6.17 -0.24 3.49
CA LEU A 57 6.06 -0.20 2.02
C LEU A 57 7.26 0.46 1.34
N SER A 58 7.98 1.33 2.06
CA SER A 58 9.21 1.94 1.55
C SER A 58 10.31 0.91 1.32
N ASN A 59 10.34 -0.16 2.13
CA ASN A 59 11.30 -1.25 1.99
C ASN A 59 11.09 -2.07 0.70
N ASP A 60 9.88 -2.07 0.13
CA ASP A 60 9.59 -2.79 -1.12
C ASP A 60 10.06 -2.04 -2.37
N ILE A 61 10.41 -0.75 -2.25
CA ILE A 61 10.71 0.12 -3.39
C ILE A 61 11.88 -0.41 -4.21
N GLU A 62 12.97 -0.81 -3.58
CA GLU A 62 14.16 -1.32 -4.27
C GLU A 62 13.84 -2.59 -5.07
N ALA A 63 13.15 -3.55 -4.44
CA ALA A 63 12.73 -4.79 -5.08
C ALA A 63 11.76 -4.55 -6.26
N LEU A 64 10.89 -3.55 -6.15
CA LEU A 64 9.98 -3.14 -7.23
C LEU A 64 10.73 -2.47 -8.39
N VAL A 65 11.78 -1.69 -8.12
CA VAL A 65 12.64 -1.10 -9.16
C VAL A 65 13.37 -2.19 -9.92
N ILE A 66 14.04 -3.11 -9.22
CA ILE A 66 14.74 -4.25 -9.84
C ILE A 66 13.77 -5.06 -10.70
N ARG A 67 12.60 -5.41 -10.15
CA ARG A 67 11.59 -6.17 -10.91
C ARG A 67 11.06 -5.41 -12.12
N SER A 68 10.91 -4.09 -12.03
CA SER A 68 10.50 -3.27 -13.18
C SER A 68 11.55 -3.35 -14.28
N PHE A 69 12.82 -3.24 -13.91
CA PHE A 69 13.96 -3.37 -14.81
C PHE A 69 14.00 -4.77 -15.48
N ASP A 70 13.91 -5.84 -14.69
CA ASP A 70 13.90 -7.22 -15.19
C ASP A 70 12.74 -7.50 -16.18
N MET A 71 11.62 -6.79 -16.00
CA MET A 71 10.45 -6.88 -16.87
C MET A 71 10.51 -5.94 -18.08
N GLY A 72 11.59 -5.18 -18.27
CA GLY A 72 11.72 -4.18 -19.33
C GLY A 72 10.71 -3.04 -19.21
N ARG A 73 10.34 -2.65 -17.98
CA ARG A 73 9.34 -1.61 -17.71
C ARG A 73 9.96 -0.41 -17.01
N ILE A 74 9.50 0.77 -17.41
CA ILE A 74 9.99 2.05 -16.90
C ILE A 74 9.14 2.49 -15.70
N CYS A 75 9.78 2.76 -14.56
CA CYS A 75 9.17 3.46 -13.43
C CYS A 75 8.99 4.95 -13.74
N LYS A 76 7.97 5.59 -13.15
CA LYS A 76 7.72 7.03 -13.30
C LYS A 76 7.89 7.74 -11.98
N ILE A 77 8.38 8.97 -12.00
CA ILE A 77 8.39 9.85 -10.84
C ILE A 77 7.12 10.67 -10.89
N VAL A 78 6.35 10.66 -9.81
CA VAL A 78 5.09 11.41 -9.65
C VAL A 78 5.11 12.18 -8.33
N GLU A 79 4.17 13.10 -8.16
CA GLU A 79 3.96 13.73 -6.86
C GLU A 79 3.65 12.67 -5.79
N ALA A 80 4.13 12.91 -4.58
CA ALA A 80 3.82 12.05 -3.46
C ALA A 80 2.33 12.17 -3.06
N PRO A 81 1.71 11.08 -2.55
CA PRO A 81 0.42 11.17 -1.91
C PRO A 81 0.39 12.21 -0.79
N LYS A 82 -0.77 12.80 -0.52
CA LYS A 82 -0.95 13.88 0.48
C LYS A 82 -0.34 13.51 1.84
N ALA A 83 -0.59 12.28 2.31
CA ALA A 83 -0.07 11.81 3.59
C ALA A 83 1.47 11.78 3.67
N LEU A 84 2.15 11.61 2.53
CA LEU A 84 3.60 11.65 2.45
C LEU A 84 4.14 13.07 2.29
N ARG A 85 3.42 13.93 1.56
CA ARG A 85 3.75 15.36 1.43
C ARG A 85 3.70 16.10 2.76
N GLU A 86 2.71 15.78 3.61
CA GLU A 86 2.61 16.31 4.98
C GLU A 86 3.81 15.91 5.86
N ARG A 87 4.57 14.89 5.45
CA ARG A 87 5.81 14.43 6.11
C ARG A 87 7.08 14.90 5.40
N GLY A 88 6.98 15.83 4.45
CA GLY A 88 8.10 16.40 3.70
C GLY A 88 8.58 15.57 2.50
N VAL A 89 7.86 14.50 2.12
CA VAL A 89 8.19 13.73 0.92
C VAL A 89 7.45 14.32 -0.28
N GLU A 90 8.18 14.91 -1.22
CA GLU A 90 7.57 15.62 -2.36
C GLU A 90 7.20 14.72 -3.54
N ARG A 91 8.03 13.71 -3.82
CA ARG A 91 7.92 12.83 -4.99
C ARG A 91 8.13 11.38 -4.62
N VAL A 92 7.47 10.49 -5.36
CA VAL A 92 7.60 9.04 -5.21
C VAL A 92 7.65 8.34 -6.56
N LEU A 93 8.02 7.06 -6.54
CA LEU A 93 7.93 6.20 -7.71
C LEU A 93 6.51 5.67 -7.90
N ALA A 94 6.03 5.77 -9.13
CA ALA A 94 4.90 5.03 -9.64
C ALA A 94 5.42 3.87 -10.51
N PHE A 95 4.87 2.69 -10.25
CA PHE A 95 5.23 1.44 -10.90
C PHE A 95 4.11 1.01 -11.84
N PRO A 96 4.43 0.34 -12.96
CA PRO A 96 3.40 -0.29 -13.78
C PRO A 96 2.59 -1.29 -12.96
N HIS A 97 1.27 -1.31 -13.12
CA HIS A 97 0.37 -2.24 -12.43
C HIS A 97 0.81 -3.70 -12.53
N VAL A 98 1.31 -4.11 -13.70
CA VAL A 98 1.79 -5.49 -13.91
C VAL A 98 2.95 -5.86 -12.98
N VAL A 99 3.79 -4.90 -12.61
CA VAL A 99 4.90 -5.12 -11.67
C VAL A 99 4.33 -5.28 -10.25
N LEU A 100 3.47 -4.34 -9.84
CA LEU A 100 2.84 -4.33 -8.51
C LEU A 100 2.01 -5.60 -8.26
N VAL A 101 1.19 -5.99 -9.23
CA VAL A 101 0.38 -7.22 -9.17
C VAL A 101 1.26 -8.45 -9.03
N ARG A 102 2.36 -8.52 -9.78
CA ARG A 102 3.27 -9.68 -9.71
C ARG A 102 4.06 -9.70 -8.40
N HIS A 103 4.40 -8.53 -7.85
CA HIS A 103 5.15 -8.40 -6.60
C HIS A 103 4.28 -8.79 -5.39
N TYR A 104 3.06 -8.27 -5.31
CA TYR A 104 2.12 -8.53 -4.21
C TYR A 104 1.16 -9.70 -4.48
N ARG A 105 1.45 -10.55 -5.48
CA ARG A 105 0.62 -11.73 -5.73
C ARG A 105 0.72 -12.65 -4.51
N PRO A 106 -0.40 -13.07 -3.90
CA PRO A 106 -0.36 -14.11 -2.87
C PRO A 106 0.35 -15.33 -3.46
N ARG A 107 1.35 -15.87 -2.75
CA ARG A 107 1.89 -17.18 -3.11
C ARG A 107 0.78 -18.20 -2.82
N THR A 108 0.20 -18.75 -3.87
CA THR A 108 -0.57 -19.99 -3.76
C THR A 108 0.45 -21.10 -3.53
N GLU A 109 0.58 -21.52 -2.28
CA GLU A 109 1.17 -22.81 -1.90
C GLU A 109 0.26 -23.96 -2.36
#